data_AF-A0AAV0GUU2-F1
#
_entry.id   AF-A0AAV0GUU2-F1
#
_cell.length_a   1.000
_cell.length_b   1.000
_cell.length_c   1.000
_cell.angle_alpha   90.00
_cell.angle_beta   90.00
_cell.angle_gamma   90.00
#
_symmetry.space_group_name_H-M   'P 1'
#
loop_
_entity.id
_entity.type
_entity.pdbx_description
1 polymer ?
#
loop_
_entity_poly.entity_id
_entity_poly.type
_entity_poly.pdbx_seq_one_letter_code
_entity_poly.pdbx_strand_id
1 'polypeptide(L)'
;MPICPDGGIWGALLGACKIHDDFITGIRIAKQAIKTDPKNDGYYIVLSDMYSSIGKWKESERAREMMKEQGIEKTTGWSFV
;
A
#
# COMPACT_ATOMS: atom_id res chain seq x y z
N MET A 1 16.92 -13.88 -9.92
CA MET A 1 17.04 -14.46 -8.56
C MET A 1 15.64 -14.60 -7.98
N PRO A 2 15.13 -15.79 -7.61
CA PRO A 2 13.80 -15.90 -7.03
C PRO A 2 13.94 -15.68 -5.52
N ILE A 3 14.11 -14.42 -5.14
CA ILE A 3 14.02 -14.01 -3.74
C ILE A 3 12.51 -13.81 -3.52
N CYS A 4 11.90 -14.55 -2.60
CA CYS A 4 10.54 -14.23 -2.17
C CYS A 4 10.57 -12.78 -1.67
N PRO A 5 9.85 -11.84 -2.30
CA PRO A 5 9.91 -10.45 -1.90
C PRO A 5 9.32 -10.34 -0.49
N ASP A 6 10.23 -10.22 0.47
CA ASP A 6 9.98 -9.87 1.85
C ASP A 6 9.23 -8.53 1.93
N GLY A 7 8.53 -8.28 3.04
CA GLY A 7 7.73 -7.06 3.17
C GLY A 7 8.54 -5.76 3.07
N GLY A 8 9.82 -5.81 3.43
CA GLY A 8 10.77 -4.72 3.23
C GLY A 8 11.10 -4.45 1.75
N ILE A 9 11.11 -5.46 0.89
CA ILE A 9 11.33 -5.28 -0.56
C ILE A 9 10.14 -4.53 -1.18
N TRP A 10 8.91 -4.91 -0.80
CA TRP A 10 7.71 -4.18 -1.22
C TRP A 10 7.70 -2.74 -0.70
N GLY A 11 8.06 -2.54 0.58
CA GLY A 11 8.21 -1.21 1.16
C GLY A 11 9.22 -0.34 0.41
N ALA A 12 10.39 -0.88 0.08
CA ALA A 12 11.44 -0.18 -0.67
C ALA A 12 11.00 0.20 -2.09
N LEU A 13 10.36 -0.73 -2.81
CA LEU A 13 9.82 -0.49 -4.15
C LEU A 13 8.72 0.59 -4.14
N LEU A 14 7.81 0.52 -3.17
CA LEU A 14 6.74 1.50 -3.01
C LEU A 14 7.29 2.88 -2.65
N GLY A 15 8.31 2.94 -1.80
CA GLY A 15 9.04 4.17 -1.47
C GLY A 15 9.69 4.78 -2.71
N ALA A 16 10.36 3.97 -3.54
CA ALA A 16 10.97 4.42 -4.79
C ALA A 16 9.91 4.97 -5.76
N CYS A 17 8.79 4.27 -5.96
CA CYS A 17 7.69 4.75 -6.80
C CYS A 17 7.11 6.08 -6.31
N LYS A 18 7.06 6.29 -4.99
CA LYS A 18 6.60 7.56 -4.41
C LYS A 18 7.59 8.71 -4.60
N ILE A 19 8.90 8.44 -4.57
CA ILE A 19 9.95 9.45 -4.81
C ILE A 19 9.98 9.88 -6.27
N HIS A 20 9.74 8.95 -7.20
CA HIS A 20 9.80 9.20 -8.64
C HIS A 20 8.45 9.61 -9.25
N ASP A 21 7.42 9.84 -8.44
CA ASP A 21 6.03 10.10 -8.88
C ASP A 21 5.50 9.06 -9.88
N ASP A 22 6.05 7.83 -9.88
CA ASP A 22 5.57 6.73 -10.70
C ASP A 22 4.46 5.97 -9.98
N PHE A 23 3.32 6.65 -9.85
CA PHE A 23 2.15 6.13 -9.16
C PHE A 23 1.51 4.94 -9.92
N ILE A 24 1.65 4.86 -11.25
CA ILE A 24 1.07 3.76 -12.04
C ILE A 24 1.79 2.45 -11.71
N THR A 25 3.12 2.47 -11.74
CA THR A 25 3.93 1.31 -11.34
C THR A 25 3.75 1.02 -9.86
N GLY A 26 3.70 2.06 -9.02
CA GLY A 26 3.44 1.95 -7.58
C GLY A 26 2.13 1.22 -7.26
N ILE A 27 1.03 1.54 -7.94
CA ILE A 27 -0.27 0.85 -7.75
C ILE A 27 -0.16 -0.63 -8.10
N ARG A 28 0.55 -0.98 -9.18
CA ARG A 28 0.74 -2.37 -9.60
C ARG A 28 1.55 -3.16 -8.58
N ILE A 29 2.61 -2.54 -8.04
CA ILE A 29 3.45 -3.11 -6.99
C ILE A 29 2.65 -3.27 -5.69
N ALA A 30 1.89 -2.26 -5.27
CA ALA A 30 1.06 -2.32 -4.06
C ALA A 30 0.00 -3.43 -4.14
N LYS A 31 -0.67 -3.60 -5.30
CA LYS A 31 -1.61 -4.70 -5.53
C LYS A 31 -0.93 -6.07 -5.42
N GLN A 32 0.30 -6.19 -5.90
CA GLN A 32 1.05 -7.45 -5.80
C GLN A 32 1.51 -7.72 -4.36
N ALA A 33 1.92 -6.68 -3.64
CA ALA A 33 2.26 -6.74 -2.23
C ALA A 33 1.06 -7.21 -1.39
N ILE A 34 -0.12 -6.62 -1.61
CA ILE A 34 -1.38 -7.01 -0.94
C ILE A 34 -1.74 -8.48 -1.26
N LYS A 35 -1.56 -8.93 -2.50
CA LYS A 35 -1.80 -10.34 -2.85
C LYS A 35 -0.85 -11.30 -2.13
N THR A 36 0.36 -10.85 -1.81
CA THR A 36 1.40 -11.66 -1.19
C THR A 36 1.21 -11.69 0.33
N ASP A 37 0.95 -10.53 0.93
CA ASP A 37 0.65 -10.37 2.35
C ASP A 37 -0.52 -9.40 2.54
N PRO A 38 -1.75 -9.91 2.55
CA PRO A 38 -2.94 -9.09 2.68
C PRO A 38 -3.14 -8.58 4.10
N LYS A 39 -2.36 -9.00 5.11
CA LYS A 39 -2.53 -8.55 6.49
C LYS A 39 -1.78 -7.27 6.84
N ASN A 40 -0.90 -6.80 5.95
CA ASN A 40 -0.10 -5.62 6.18
C ASN A 40 -0.89 -4.34 5.87
N ASP A 41 -1.15 -3.52 6.89
CA ASP A 41 -1.88 -2.27 6.78
C ASP A 41 -1.15 -1.23 5.91
N GLY A 42 0.19 -1.25 5.93
CA GLY A 42 1.04 -0.34 5.16
C GLY A 42 0.77 -0.36 3.66
N TYR A 43 0.51 -1.52 3.05
CA TYR A 43 0.30 -1.61 1.60
C TYR A 43 -1.01 -0.99 1.15
N TYR A 44 -2.08 -1.14 1.95
CA TYR A 44 -3.38 -0.54 1.65
C TYR A 44 -3.32 0.99 1.79
N ILE A 45 -2.59 1.48 2.79
CA ILE A 45 -2.37 2.93 2.97
C ILE A 45 -1.65 3.50 1.76
N VAL A 46 -0.56 2.87 1.34
CA VAL A 46 0.21 3.33 0.17
C VAL A 46 -0.63 3.24 -1.11
N LEU A 47 -1.42 2.18 -1.30
CA LEU A 47 -2.33 2.05 -2.44
C LEU A 47 -3.37 3.19 -2.47
N SER A 48 -4.00 3.50 -1.33
CA SER A 48 -4.97 4.59 -1.19
C SER A 48 -4.31 5.96 -1.44
N ASP A 49 -3.09 6.17 -0.93
CA ASP A 49 -2.32 7.40 -1.15
C ASP A 49 -2.01 7.59 -2.64
N MET A 50 -1.46 6.57 -3.31
CA MET A 50 -1.13 6.61 -4.74
C MET A 50 -2.38 6.87 -5.61
N TYR A 51 -3.51 6.23 -5.31
CA TYR A 51 -4.75 6.51 -6.04
C TYR A 51 -5.25 7.95 -5.83
N SER A 52 -5.06 8.51 -4.63
CA SER A 52 -5.42 9.89 -4.33
C SER A 52 -4.51 10.88 -5.08
N SER A 53 -3.21 10.58 -5.21
CA SER A 53 -2.25 11.39 -5.98
C SER A 53 -2.57 11.47 -7.47
N ILE A 54 -3.14 10.42 -8.08
CA ILE A 54 -3.60 10.44 -9.48
C ILE A 54 -5.05 10.96 -9.61
N GLY A 55 -5.66 11.47 -8.53
CA GLY A 55 -7.04 11.98 -8.53
C GLY A 55 -8.12 10.89 -8.67
N LYS A 56 -7.76 9.62 -8.46
CA LYS A 56 -8.69 8.48 -8.48
C LYS A 56 -9.28 8.22 -7.11
N TRP A 57 -10.04 9.19 -6.60
CA TRP A 57 -10.67 9.13 -5.27
C TRP A 57 -11.55 7.90 -5.06
N LYS A 58 -12.32 7.47 -6.08
CA LYS A 58 -13.14 6.25 -6.00
C LYS A 58 -12.33 4.97 -5.76
N GLU A 59 -11.14 4.89 -6.35
CA GLU A 59 -10.26 3.74 -6.17
C GLU A 59 -9.55 3.78 -4.81
N SER A 60 -9.26 4.99 -4.32
CA SER A 60 -8.77 5.20 -2.95
C SER A 60 -9.80 4.77 -1.91
N GLU A 61 -11.08 5.08 -2.12
CA GLU A 61 -12.19 4.60 -1.29
C GLU A 61 -12.28 3.07 -1.30
N ARG A 62 -12.25 2.44 -2.49
CA ARG A 62 -12.22 0.97 -2.61
C ARG A 62 -11.05 0.35 -1.87
N ALA A 63 -9.86 0.94 -1.94
CA ALA A 63 -8.71 0.45 -1.19
C ALA A 63 -8.96 0.46 0.33
N ARG A 64 -9.65 1.50 0.83
CA ARG A 64 -10.05 1.60 2.25
C ARG A 64 -11.18 0.64 2.61
N GLU A 65 -12.14 0.42 1.72
CA GLU A 65 -13.19 -0.59 1.90
C GLU A 65 -12.58 -1.98 2.00
N MET A 66 -11.68 -2.36 1.09
CA MET A 66 -10.96 -3.64 1.16
C MET A 66 -10.16 -3.79 2.46
N MET A 67 -9.60 -2.69 2.97
CA MET A 67 -8.89 -2.65 4.24
C MET A 67 -9.84 -2.97 5.42
N LYS A 68 -11.03 -2.35 5.43
CA LYS A 68 -12.09 -2.63 6.42
C LYS A 68 -12.64 -4.05 6.32
N GLU A 69 -12.87 -4.55 5.10
CA GLU A 69 -13.35 -5.92 4.87
C GLU A 69 -12.37 -6.97 5.40
N GLN A 70 -11.06 -6.69 5.32
CA GLN A 70 -10.02 -7.55 5.89
C GLN A 70 -9.87 -7.38 7.41
N GLY A 71 -10.63 -6.49 8.05
CA GLY A 71 -10.51 -6.18 9.48
C GLY A 71 -9.20 -5.44 9.82
N ILE A 72 -8.57 -4.82 8.83
CA ILE A 72 -7.31 -4.10 8.97
C ILE A 72 -7.65 -2.65 9.29
N GLU A 73 -7.66 -2.32 10.57
CA GLU A 73 -7.64 -0.92 10.98
C GLU A 73 -6.24 -0.36 10.79
N LYS A 74 -6.14 0.93 10.45
CA LYS A 74 -4.85 1.62 10.49
C LYS A 74 -4.28 1.42 11.88
N THR A 75 -3.06 0.91 11.98
CA THR A 75 -2.32 0.99 13.24
C THR A 75 -2.08 2.47 13.51
N THR A 76 -2.98 3.11 14.28
CA THR A 76 -2.72 4.44 14.83
C THR A 76 -1.50 4.29 15.71
N GLY A 77 -0.36 4.84 15.25
CA GLY A 77 0.85 4.86 16.05
C GLY A 77 0.55 5.49 17.41
N TRP A 78 0.65 4.70 18.47
CA TRP A 78 0.62 5.21 19.83
C TRP A 78 2.03 5.58 20.24
N SER A 79 2.31 6.88 20.27
CA SER A 79 3.43 7.40 21.04
C SER A 79 3.00 7.44 22.51
N PHE A 80 3.47 6.49 23.31
CA PHE A 80 3.46 6.62 24.77
C PHE A 80 4.48 7.72 25.12
N VAL A 81 4.00 8.80 25.74
CA VAL A 81 4.82 9.74 26.53
C VAL A 81 4.86 9.23 27.96
#